data_AF-A0A356I8F1-F1
#
_entry.id   AF-A0A356I8F1-F1
#
_cell.length_a   1.000
_cell.length_b   1.000
_cell.length_c   1.000
_cell.angle_alpha   90.00
_cell.angle_beta   90.00
_cell.angle_gamma   90.00
#
_symmetry.space_group_name_H-M   'P 1'
#
loop_
_entity.id
_entity.type
_entity.pdbx_description
1 polymer ?
#
loop_
_entity_poly.entity_id
_entity_poly.type
_entity_poly.pdbx_seq_one_letter_code
_entity_poly.pdbx_strand_id
1 'polypeptide(L)' 'RGVFREVRRKMDPSCHGGAPLLGANGVVIIGHGSSNREAAYNGVRVACEAVSHDVNHLIEDALHEINRVTEPGDGE' A
#
# COMPACT_ATOMS: atom_id res chain seq x y z
N ARG A 1 23.52 -22.08 -13.44
CA ARG A 1 23.38 -21.82 -11.98
C ARG A 1 22.73 -20.44 -11.65
N GLY A 2 21.85 -19.88 -12.51
CA GLY A 2 21.27 -18.53 -12.28
C GLY A 2 19.76 -18.49 -12.04
N VAL A 3 19.00 -19.43 -12.61
CA VAL A 3 17.53 -19.38 -12.67
C VAL A 3 16.88 -19.43 -11.28
N PHE A 4 17.39 -20.25 -10.36
CA PHE A 4 16.85 -20.36 -8.99
C PHE A 4 17.03 -19.08 -8.16
N ARG A 5 18.04 -18.26 -8.45
CA ARG A 5 18.30 -17.00 -7.71
C ARG A 5 17.35 -15.89 -8.16
N GLU A 6 16.97 -15.88 -9.43
CA GLU A 6 15.98 -14.94 -9.99
C GLU A 6 14.57 -15.23 -9.51
N VAL A 7 14.18 -16.51 -9.50
CA VAL A 7 12.89 -16.94 -8.97
C VAL A 7 12.79 -16.59 -7.48
N ARG A 8 13.83 -16.86 -6.70
CA ARG A 8 13.87 -16.50 -5.27
C ARG A 8 13.72 -15.00 -5.04
N ARG A 9 14.33 -14.15 -5.90
CA ARG A 9 14.23 -12.69 -5.80
C ARG A 9 12.82 -12.15 -6.11
N LYS A 10 12.12 -12.76 -7.07
CA LYS A 10 10.71 -12.43 -7.36
C LYS A 10 9.76 -12.92 -6.27
N MET A 11 10.15 -13.98 -5.56
CA MET A 11 9.37 -14.60 -4.50
C MET A 11 9.70 -14.04 -3.10
N ASP A 12 10.72 -13.18 -2.98
CA ASP A 12 11.13 -12.58 -1.72
C ASP A 12 10.25 -11.35 -1.43
N PRO A 13 9.39 -11.39 -0.39
CA PRO A 13 8.53 -10.25 -0.03
C PRO A 13 9.34 -9.01 0.37
N SER A 14 10.62 -9.20 0.74
CA SER A 14 11.53 -8.12 1.14
C SER A 14 11.85 -7.13 0.01
N CYS A 15 11.72 -7.53 -1.26
CA CYS A 15 11.93 -6.64 -2.40
C CYS A 15 10.80 -5.64 -2.63
N HIS A 16 9.62 -5.83 -2.01
CA HIS A 16 8.44 -4.99 -2.24
C HIS A 16 8.25 -3.88 -1.20
N GLY A 17 9.12 -3.79 -0.18
CA GLY A 17 9.12 -2.66 0.77
C GLY A 17 8.11 -2.74 1.93
N GLY A 18 7.25 -3.75 1.96
CA GLY A 18 6.24 -3.92 3.01
C GLY A 18 4.83 -3.81 2.46
N ALA A 19 3.83 -3.89 3.35
CA ALA A 19 2.42 -3.83 2.98
C ALA A 19 1.82 -2.46 3.37
N PRO A 20 1.10 -1.77 2.47
CA PRO A 20 0.37 -0.56 2.84
C PRO A 20 -0.80 -0.93 3.78
N LEU A 21 -0.91 -0.20 4.89
CA LEU A 21 -2.05 -0.27 5.80
C LEU A 21 -3.08 0.77 5.38
N LEU A 22 -4.21 0.30 4.84
CA LEU A 22 -5.31 1.16 4.39
C LEU A 22 -6.25 1.51 5.54
N GLY A 23 -6.94 2.65 5.43
CA GLY A 23 -7.91 3.13 6.42
C GLY A 23 -7.30 3.97 7.56
N ALA A 24 -5.99 4.22 7.52
CA ALA A 24 -5.37 5.24 8.36
C ALA A 24 -5.51 6.63 7.72
N ASN A 25 -5.57 7.70 8.53
CA ASN A 25 -5.51 9.09 8.07
C ASN A 25 -4.06 9.49 7.71
N GLY A 26 -3.43 8.73 6.81
CA GLY A 26 -2.03 8.88 6.44
C GLY A 26 -1.48 7.63 5.73
N VAL A 27 -0.32 7.76 5.09
CA VAL A 27 0.37 6.62 4.45
C VAL A 27 1.13 5.85 5.52
N VAL A 28 0.80 4.57 5.68
CA VAL A 28 1.45 3.67 6.64
C VAL A 28 1.92 2.41 5.92
N ILE A 29 3.21 2.10 6.02
CA ILE A 29 3.81 0.89 5.45
C ILE A 29 4.26 -0.05 6.58
N ILE A 30 3.69 -1.26 6.62
CA ILE A 30 4.05 -2.31 7.57
C ILE A 30 5.17 -3.16 6.97
N GLY A 31 6.37 -3.04 7.56
CA GLY A 31 7.51 -3.91 7.24
C GLY A 31 7.47 -5.24 7.99
N HIS A 32 8.24 -6.23 7.53
CA HIS A 32 8.43 -7.50 8.23
C HIS A 32 9.45 -7.38 9.37
N GLY A 33 9.32 -8.14 10.45
CA GLY A 33 10.25 -8.08 11.59
C GLY A 33 11.70 -8.45 11.26
N SER A 34 11.92 -9.23 10.21
CA SER A 34 13.25 -9.61 9.68
C SER A 34 13.79 -8.65 8.62
N SER A 35 13.29 -7.40 8.57
CA SER A 35 13.69 -6.41 7.56
C SER A 35 15.19 -6.10 7.62
N ASN A 36 15.83 -6.11 6.45
CA ASN A 36 17.21 -5.67 6.26
C ASN A 36 17.25 -4.24 5.68
N ARG A 37 18.46 -3.72 5.41
CA ARG A 37 18.65 -2.38 4.85
C ARG A 37 17.89 -2.15 3.54
N GLU A 38 17.86 -3.14 2.65
CA GLU A 38 17.16 -3.04 1.37
C GLU A 38 15.64 -3.00 1.55
N ALA A 39 15.10 -3.80 2.47
CA ALA A 39 13.68 -3.80 2.80
C ALA A 39 13.23 -2.44 3.37
N ALA A 40 14.03 -1.84 4.26
CA ALA A 40 13.75 -0.50 4.80
C ALA A 40 13.79 0.58 3.70
N TYR A 41 14.79 0.57 2.83
CA TYR A 41 14.88 1.48 1.68
C TYR A 41 13.64 1.35 0.77
N ASN A 42 13.26 0.12 0.44
CA ASN A 42 12.09 -0.13 -0.40
C ASN A 42 10.79 0.32 0.29
N GLY A 43 10.67 0.17 1.61
CA GLY A 43 9.50 0.64 2.35
C GLY A 43 9.34 2.14 2.34
N VAL A 44 10.44 2.88 2.52
CA VAL A 44 10.42 4.35 2.38
C VAL A 44 10.06 4.74 0.94
N ARG A 45 10.63 4.07 -0.07
CA ARG A 45 10.31 4.30 -1.47
C ARG A 45 8.80 4.11 -1.75
N VAL A 46 8.21 3.02 -1.27
CA VAL A 46 6.77 2.74 -1.43
C VAL A 46 5.91 3.77 -0.69
N ALA A 47 6.34 4.22 0.50
CA ALA A 47 5.65 5.30 1.21
C ALA A 47 5.65 6.60 0.40
N CYS A 48 6.81 7.00 -0.15
CA CYS A 48 6.92 8.18 -1.01
C CYS A 48 6.06 8.06 -2.27
N GLU A 49 6.01 6.88 -2.88
CA GLU A 49 5.19 6.59 -4.05
C GLU A 49 3.69 6.72 -3.73
N ALA A 50 3.24 6.16 -2.61
CA ALA A 50 1.85 6.27 -2.16
C ALA A 50 1.43 7.72 -1.85
N VAL A 51 2.33 8.54 -1.28
CA VAL A 51 2.11 9.98 -1.09
C VAL A 51 2.06 10.69 -2.44
N SER A 52 2.98 10.38 -3.36
CA SER A 52 3.07 11.04 -4.68
C SER A 52 1.85 10.74 -5.57
N HIS A 53 1.27 9.55 -5.42
CA HIS A 53 0.05 9.15 -6.11
C HIS A 53 -1.23 9.53 -5.37
N ASP A 54 -1.11 10.21 -4.24
CA ASP A 54 -2.24 10.71 -3.46
C ASP A 54 -3.27 9.63 -3.06
N VAL A 55 -2.76 8.42 -2.77
CA VAL A 55 -3.58 7.21 -2.60
C VAL A 55 -4.66 7.37 -1.53
N ASN A 56 -4.37 8.11 -0.46
CA ASN A 56 -5.34 8.29 0.63
C ASN A 56 -6.55 9.10 0.19
N HIS A 57 -6.36 10.25 -0.45
CA HIS A 57 -7.48 11.07 -0.91
C HIS A 57 -8.29 10.33 -1.97
N LEU A 58 -7.63 9.57 -2.86
CA LEU A 58 -8.34 8.72 -3.83
C LEU A 58 -9.24 7.68 -3.16
N ILE A 59 -8.80 7.07 -2.06
CA ILE A 59 -9.62 6.12 -1.30
C ILE A 59 -10.77 6.85 -0.60
N GLU A 60 -10.52 8.00 0.02
CA GLU A 60 -11.56 8.81 0.66
C GLU A 60 -12.64 9.24 -0.34
N ASP A 61 -12.24 9.76 -1.50
CA ASP A 61 -13.14 10.16 -2.58
C ASP A 61 -14.01 8.99 -3.07
N ALA A 62 -13.39 7.83 -3.30
CA ALA A 62 -14.11 6.62 -3.71
C ALA A 62 -15.11 6.14 -2.65
N LEU A 63 -14.73 6.20 -1.37
CA LEU A 63 -15.64 5.87 -0.27
C LEU A 63 -16.81 6.85 -0.17
N HIS A 64 -16.57 8.15 -0.38
CA HIS A 64 -17.63 9.15 -0.43
C HIS A 64 -18.63 8.91 -1.57
N GLU A 65 -18.13 8.52 -2.75
CA GLU A 65 -18.98 8.16 -3.89
C GLU A 65 -19.84 6.92 -3.59
N ILE A 66 -19.24 5.87 -3.04
CA ILE A 66 -19.95 4.64 -2.66
C ILE A 66 -21.03 4.95 -1.61
N ASN A 67 -20.70 5.73 -0.57
CA ASN A 67 -21.64 6.07 0.49
C ASN A 67 -22.85 6.84 -0.06
N ARG A 68 -22.65 7.78 -0.99
CA ARG A 68 -23.76 8.51 -1.65
C ARG A 68 -24.75 7.61 -2.38
N VAL A 69 -24.31 6.48 -2.90
CA VAL A 69 -25.18 5.50 -3.60
C VAL A 69 -25.89 4.59 -2.61
N THR A 70 -25.34 4.42 -1.41
CA THR A 70 -25.81 3.42 -0.43
C THR A 70 -26.75 4.03 0.62
N GLU A 71 -26.72 5.35 0.82
CA GLU A 71 -27.76 6.06 1.57
C GLU A 71 -29.09 5.94 0.79
N PRO A 72 -30.14 5.31 1.34
CA PRO A 72 -31.46 5.42 0.75
C PRO A 72 -31.83 6.90 0.80
N GLY A 73 -32.30 7.46 -0.31
CA GLY A 73 -32.84 8.81 -0.30
C GLY A 73 -33.79 8.94 0.88
N ASP A 74 -33.48 9.87 1.78
CA ASP A 74 -34.42 10.41 2.75
C ASP A 74 -35.58 11.01 1.94
N GLY A 75 -36.50 10.14 1.54
CA GLY A 75 -37.73 10.50 0.88
C GLY A 75 -38.56 11.29 1.86
N GLU A 76 -38.55 12.61 1.66
CA GLU A 76 -39.74 13.44 1.85
C GLU A 76 -40.95 12.83 1.11
#